data_AF-A0A813G7M2-F1
#
_entry.id   AF-A0A813G7M2-F1
#
_cell.length_a   1.000
_cell.length_b   1.000
_cell.length_c   1.000
_cell.angle_alpha   90.00
_cell.angle_beta   90.00
_cell.angle_gamma   90.00
#
_symmetry.space_group_name_H-M   'P 1'
#
loop_
_entity.id
_entity.type
_entity.pdbx_description
1 polymer ?
#
loop_
_entity_poly.entity_id
_entity_poly.type
_entity_poly.pdbx_seq_one_letter_code
_entity_poly.pdbx_strand_id
1 'polypeptide(L)'
;MGAGPGAADPIQSRAWAWQSSTKSQDKKWFCTGSLGVAQRAARRITKLTVQQIEQLDSLGFVWDARLLAWDKGFEHLMAYQKENDHTSVPQSYNSDTGFKLGSWAHNQRKNRKSQGGGKLEPDQIEQLDSMGFAWDVPRFLWNSDFEHLRAYRKENGLTTVPFAYMSHDGFKLGFWVSSQRQACKGRGGGKLEPDQIEQLDSLGFVWDARLFAWDKGFEHLIAYQQEHDHANVPRLYTSDDGFKLGRWVYTQRTARKGQGGRKLEPDKIEQLDSMGFVWSPRCHKPLSE
;
A
#
# COMPACT_ATOMS: atom_id res chain seq x y z
N MET A 1 36.86 -52.67 22.75
CA MET A 1 37.95 -52.67 21.75
C MET A 1 37.34 -52.44 20.38
N GLY A 2 37.90 -51.48 19.61
CA GLY A 2 37.58 -51.20 18.19
C GLY A 2 36.20 -50.57 17.95
N ALA A 3 36.00 -49.27 17.72
CA ALA A 3 36.63 -48.33 16.78
C ALA A 3 36.48 -48.74 15.31
N GLY A 4 35.51 -48.15 14.62
CA GLY A 4 35.39 -48.05 13.16
C GLY A 4 34.78 -46.68 12.82
N PRO A 5 35.41 -45.85 11.98
CA PRO A 5 34.98 -44.47 11.74
C PRO A 5 33.98 -44.38 10.59
N GLY A 6 32.80 -43.81 10.85
CA GLY A 6 31.89 -43.31 9.82
C GLY A 6 32.18 -41.83 9.58
N ALA A 7 32.62 -41.49 8.37
CA ALA A 7 32.81 -40.12 7.92
C ALA A 7 31.44 -39.46 7.66
N ALA A 8 31.20 -38.31 8.28
CA ALA A 8 30.13 -37.37 7.94
C ALA A 8 30.67 -35.93 8.09
N ASP A 9 30.30 -35.11 7.11
CA ASP A 9 30.74 -33.74 6.84
C ASP A 9 30.65 -32.75 8.02
N PRO A 10 31.58 -31.78 8.13
CA PRO A 10 31.38 -30.60 8.98
C PRO A 10 31.00 -29.37 8.13
N ILE A 11 29.69 -29.13 7.96
CA ILE A 11 29.17 -27.76 7.78
C ILE A 11 29.19 -27.14 9.19
N GLN A 12 30.28 -26.42 9.51
CA GLN A 12 30.34 -25.68 10.76
C GLN A 12 29.40 -24.47 10.71
N SER A 13 28.35 -24.59 11.52
CA SER A 13 27.51 -23.50 12.00
C SER A 13 28.39 -22.45 12.70
N ARG A 14 28.36 -21.19 12.25
CA ARG A 14 29.00 -20.08 12.97
C ARG A 14 28.03 -19.56 14.04
N ALA A 15 28.37 -19.88 15.29
CA ALA A 15 27.71 -19.39 16.48
C ALA A 15 28.01 -17.89 16.72
N TRP A 16 27.00 -17.18 17.22
CA TRP A 16 27.07 -15.79 17.68
C TRP A 16 27.80 -15.74 19.03
N ALA A 17 28.90 -14.99 19.13
CA ALA A 17 29.65 -14.83 20.38
C ALA A 17 29.56 -13.39 20.89
N TRP A 18 29.03 -13.23 22.10
CA TRP A 18 29.09 -12.03 22.91
C TRP A 18 30.48 -11.97 23.56
N GLN A 19 31.24 -10.89 23.36
CA GLN A 19 32.40 -10.60 24.20
C GLN A 19 32.29 -9.18 24.75
N SER A 20 32.12 -9.10 26.06
CA SER A 20 32.34 -7.90 26.85
C SER A 20 33.77 -7.94 27.38
N SER A 21 34.53 -6.86 27.17
CA SER A 21 35.69 -6.55 28.01
C SER A 21 35.98 -5.05 28.06
N THR A 22 35.64 -4.51 29.22
CA THR A 22 36.11 -3.34 29.96
C THR A 22 37.25 -2.46 29.39
N LYS A 23 36.88 -1.33 28.77
CA LYS A 23 37.16 0.06 29.18
C LYS A 23 36.78 1.00 28.02
N SER A 24 36.16 2.14 28.35
CA SER A 24 35.59 3.15 27.44
C SER A 24 34.13 2.91 27.06
N GLN A 25 33.26 3.81 27.53
CA GLN A 25 31.86 3.89 27.15
C GLN A 25 31.75 4.49 25.75
N ASP A 26 31.85 3.64 24.73
CA ASP A 26 31.36 3.93 23.39
C ASP A 26 30.91 2.60 22.78
N LYS A 27 29.60 2.34 22.84
CA LYS A 27 28.99 1.16 22.22
C LYS A 27 28.92 1.39 20.71
N LYS A 28 30.05 1.26 20.03
CA LYS A 28 30.12 1.22 18.56
C LYS A 28 29.77 -0.19 18.10
N TRP A 29 28.68 -0.29 17.34
CA TRP A 29 28.36 -1.48 16.56
C TRP A 29 29.41 -1.61 15.46
N PHE A 30 30.40 -2.48 15.65
CA PHE A 30 31.27 -2.89 14.57
C PHE A 30 30.56 -4.00 13.80
N CYS A 31 30.18 -3.73 12.55
CA CYS A 31 29.83 -4.80 11.61
C CYS A 31 31.06 -5.71 11.45
N THR A 32 31.08 -6.86 12.14
CA THR A 32 32.05 -7.94 11.92
C THR A 32 31.78 -8.68 10.61
N GLY A 33 31.40 -7.95 9.55
CA GLY A 33 31.30 -8.40 8.16
C GLY A 33 32.52 -7.97 7.32
N SER A 34 33.48 -7.25 7.90
CA SER A 34 34.65 -6.76 7.16
C SER A 34 35.64 -7.85 6.70
N LEU A 35 35.43 -9.11 7.07
CA LEU A 35 36.21 -10.24 6.53
C LEU A 35 35.72 -10.70 5.16
N GLY A 36 34.47 -10.43 4.78
CA GLY A 36 33.97 -10.65 3.41
C GLY A 36 34.40 -9.57 2.42
N VAL A 37 34.88 -8.43 2.93
CA VAL A 37 35.26 -7.22 2.17
C VAL A 37 36.62 -7.41 1.49
N ALA A 38 37.58 -8.05 2.17
CA ALA A 38 38.90 -8.34 1.61
C ALA A 38 38.84 -9.32 0.41
N GLN A 39 37.90 -10.26 0.42
CA GLN A 39 37.88 -11.35 -0.57
C GLN A 39 37.26 -10.95 -1.92
N ARG A 40 36.46 -9.87 -1.98
CA ARG A 40 35.77 -9.42 -3.21
C ARG A 40 36.54 -8.33 -3.99
N ALA A 41 37.20 -7.39 -3.29
CA ALA A 41 38.17 -6.48 -3.93
C ALA A 41 39.35 -7.25 -4.55
N ALA A 42 39.75 -8.38 -3.95
CA ALA A 42 40.83 -9.24 -4.43
C ALA A 42 40.62 -9.81 -5.85
N ARG A 43 39.38 -9.90 -6.38
CA ARG A 43 39.13 -10.49 -7.71
C ARG A 43 39.61 -9.61 -8.89
N ARG A 44 39.94 -8.34 -8.66
CA ARG A 44 40.55 -7.44 -9.66
C ARG A 44 41.96 -7.00 -9.32
N ILE A 45 42.56 -7.54 -8.27
CA ILE A 45 43.86 -7.14 -7.75
C ILE A 45 44.82 -8.32 -7.87
N THR A 46 45.29 -8.59 -9.08
CA THR A 46 46.42 -9.50 -9.31
C THR A 46 47.76 -8.76 -9.35
N LYS A 47 47.78 -7.44 -9.07
CA LYS A 47 48.95 -6.56 -9.29
C LYS A 47 49.38 -5.69 -8.10
N LEU A 48 48.66 -5.68 -6.97
CA LEU A 48 49.08 -4.90 -5.79
C LEU A 48 49.69 -5.81 -4.73
N THR A 49 50.74 -5.32 -4.07
CA THR A 49 51.36 -6.02 -2.93
C THR A 49 50.54 -5.81 -1.66
N VAL A 50 50.70 -6.70 -0.68
CA VAL A 50 50.04 -6.61 0.63
C VAL A 50 50.27 -5.24 1.29
N GLN A 51 51.51 -4.74 1.22
CA GLN A 51 51.87 -3.45 1.79
C GLN A 51 51.19 -2.25 1.09
N GLN A 52 50.93 -2.34 -0.21
CA GLN A 52 50.20 -1.30 -0.96
C GLN A 52 48.70 -1.31 -0.62
N ILE A 53 48.13 -2.50 -0.38
CA ILE A 53 46.74 -2.63 0.07
C ILE A 53 46.59 -2.00 1.46
N GLU A 54 47.49 -2.30 2.40
CA GLU A 54 47.48 -1.72 3.75
C GLU A 54 47.63 -0.19 3.74
N GLN A 55 48.46 0.37 2.86
CA GLN A 55 48.58 1.82 2.69
C GLN A 55 47.29 2.45 2.17
N LEU A 56 46.67 1.84 1.16
CA LEU A 56 45.40 2.32 0.61
C LEU A 56 44.27 2.20 1.65
N ASP A 57 44.24 1.14 2.45
CA ASP A 57 43.31 0.97 3.56
C ASP A 57 43.52 2.06 4.62
N SER A 58 44.77 2.39 4.97
CA SER A 58 45.09 3.46 5.93
C SER A 58 44.66 4.86 5.46
N LEU A 59 44.52 5.05 4.14
CA LEU A 59 44.03 6.27 3.52
C LEU A 59 42.50 6.29 3.35
N GLY A 60 41.81 5.22 3.77
CA GLY A 60 40.36 5.08 3.60
C GLY A 60 39.94 4.85 2.15
N PHE A 61 40.80 4.21 1.34
CA PHE A 61 40.53 3.97 -0.07
C PHE A 61 39.28 3.09 -0.26
N VAL A 62 38.35 3.58 -1.09
CA VAL A 62 37.08 2.89 -1.35
C VAL A 62 37.26 1.90 -2.48
N TRP A 63 37.43 0.62 -2.14
CA TRP A 63 37.65 -0.45 -3.12
C TRP A 63 36.42 -0.78 -3.98
N ASP A 64 35.21 -0.56 -3.46
CA ASP A 64 33.97 -0.66 -4.23
C ASP A 64 32.95 0.40 -3.77
N ALA A 65 32.77 1.41 -4.60
CA ALA A 65 31.82 2.49 -4.36
C ALA A 65 30.36 2.01 -4.23
N ARG A 66 30.02 0.86 -4.82
CA ARG A 66 28.67 0.27 -4.71
C ARG A 66 28.47 -0.42 -3.36
N LEU A 67 29.49 -1.08 -2.82
CA LEU A 67 29.43 -1.65 -1.48
C LEU A 67 29.37 -0.55 -0.42
N LEU A 68 30.17 0.52 -0.56
CA LEU A 68 30.08 1.67 0.34
C LEU A 68 28.69 2.33 0.31
N ALA A 69 28.06 2.41 -0.87
CA ALA A 69 26.70 2.93 -0.98
C ALA A 69 25.64 1.99 -0.36
N TRP A 70 25.87 0.68 -0.36
CA TRP A 70 25.06 -0.30 0.35
C TRP A 70 25.19 -0.11 1.86
N ASP A 71 26.41 -0.12 2.39
CA ASP A 71 26.68 -0.03 3.83
C ASP A 71 26.09 1.26 4.42
N LYS A 72 26.29 2.40 3.75
CA LYS A 72 25.67 3.68 4.15
C LYS A 72 24.14 3.61 4.17
N GLY A 73 23.53 2.99 3.16
CA GLY A 73 22.09 2.84 3.10
C GLY A 73 21.54 1.92 4.21
N PHE A 74 22.27 0.85 4.50
CA PHE A 74 21.94 -0.09 5.57
C PHE A 74 22.09 0.55 6.96
N GLU A 75 23.16 1.32 7.21
CA GLU A 75 23.33 2.11 8.43
C GLU A 75 22.18 3.10 8.66
N HIS A 76 21.78 3.83 7.61
CA HIS A 76 20.63 4.73 7.68
C HIS A 76 19.31 3.99 7.93
N LEU A 77 19.15 2.78 7.38
CA LEU A 77 17.97 1.95 7.65
C LEU A 77 17.94 1.45 9.10
N MET A 78 19.09 1.05 9.67
CA MET A 78 19.19 0.66 11.08
C MET A 78 18.84 1.83 12.01
N ALA A 79 19.34 3.04 11.70
CA ALA A 79 19.00 4.24 12.45
C ALA A 79 17.48 4.52 12.40
N TYR A 80 16.88 4.43 11.21
CA TYR A 80 15.44 4.61 11.03
C TYR A 80 14.61 3.58 11.81
N GLN A 81 15.01 2.30 11.77
CA GLN A 81 14.34 1.24 12.52
C GLN A 81 14.39 1.47 14.03
N LYS A 82 15.53 1.94 14.54
CA LYS A 82 15.69 2.23 15.97
C LYS A 82 14.80 3.38 16.44
N GLU A 83 14.51 4.33 15.56
CA GLU A 83 13.69 5.50 15.87
C GLU A 83 12.18 5.24 15.68
N ASN A 84 11.81 4.45 14.68
CA ASN A 84 10.41 4.27 14.27
C ASN A 84 9.86 2.87 14.59
N ASP A 85 10.67 1.99 15.19
CA ASP A 85 10.38 0.58 15.46
C ASP A 85 9.94 -0.24 14.24
N HIS A 86 10.16 0.28 13.03
CA HIS A 86 9.82 -0.37 11.77
C HIS A 86 10.74 0.04 10.61
N THR A 87 10.76 -0.77 9.56
CA THR A 87 11.57 -0.54 8.35
C THR A 87 10.76 -0.02 7.16
N SER A 88 9.51 0.39 7.39
CA SER A 88 8.66 1.01 6.37
C SER A 88 9.08 2.46 6.14
N VAL A 89 10.08 2.66 5.27
CA VAL A 89 10.55 3.99 4.91
C VAL A 89 9.70 4.59 3.77
N PRO A 90 9.09 5.78 3.95
CA PRO A 90 8.44 6.53 2.88
C PRO A 90 9.42 6.88 1.75
N GLN A 91 9.00 6.83 0.49
CA GLN A 91 9.90 7.05 -0.65
C GLN A 91 10.56 8.44 -0.65
N SER A 92 9.85 9.46 -0.14
CA SER A 92 10.32 10.85 -0.02
C SER A 92 11.22 11.10 1.19
N TYR A 93 11.39 10.11 2.08
CA TYR A 93 12.15 10.27 3.31
C TYR A 93 13.65 10.47 3.02
N ASN A 94 14.21 11.47 3.68
CA ASN A 94 15.64 11.72 3.75
C ASN A 94 16.07 11.63 5.21
N SER A 95 17.23 11.02 5.48
CA SER A 95 17.83 11.06 6.81
C SER A 95 18.24 12.50 7.16
N ASP A 96 18.53 12.73 8.44
CA ASP A 96 19.07 14.00 8.95
C ASP A 96 20.40 14.40 8.29
N THR A 97 21.12 13.42 7.74
CA THR A 97 22.36 13.63 6.99
C THR A 97 22.13 13.98 5.50
N GLY A 98 20.88 14.10 5.07
CA GLY A 98 20.48 14.36 3.68
C GLY A 98 20.52 13.14 2.77
N PHE A 99 20.74 11.93 3.32
CA PHE A 99 20.74 10.70 2.54
C PHE A 99 19.31 10.30 2.17
N LYS A 100 19.07 10.01 0.88
CA LYS A 100 17.76 9.67 0.33
C LYS A 100 17.36 8.22 0.65
N LEU A 101 17.22 7.90 1.93
CA LEU A 101 16.93 6.54 2.41
C LEU A 101 15.64 5.98 1.82
N GLY A 102 14.59 6.80 1.65
CA GLY A 102 13.34 6.38 1.02
C GLY A 102 13.52 5.88 -0.41
N SER A 103 14.34 6.57 -1.19
CA SER A 103 14.69 6.18 -2.56
C SER A 103 15.55 4.92 -2.58
N TRP A 104 16.50 4.80 -1.64
CA TRP A 104 17.34 3.62 -1.49
C TRP A 104 16.50 2.37 -1.16
N ALA A 105 15.60 2.44 -0.16
CA ALA A 105 14.71 1.35 0.21
C ALA A 105 13.77 0.96 -0.94
N HIS A 106 13.23 1.93 -1.68
CA HIS A 106 12.43 1.68 -2.88
C HIS A 106 13.22 0.90 -3.95
N ASN A 107 14.47 1.27 -4.19
CA ASN A 107 15.33 0.57 -5.14
C ASN A 107 15.59 -0.87 -4.71
N GLN A 108 15.78 -1.14 -3.41
CA GLN A 108 15.95 -2.53 -2.94
C GLN A 108 14.70 -3.38 -3.19
N ARG A 109 13.51 -2.84 -2.87
CA ARG A 109 12.23 -3.52 -3.15
C ARG A 109 12.07 -3.83 -4.65
N LYS A 110 12.47 -2.90 -5.53
CA LYS A 110 12.44 -3.09 -6.99
C LYS A 110 13.46 -4.14 -7.46
N ASN A 111 14.69 -4.09 -6.94
CA ASN A 111 15.77 -4.99 -7.33
C ASN A 111 15.49 -6.45 -6.95
N ARG A 112 14.73 -6.70 -5.87
CA ARG A 112 14.24 -8.05 -5.49
C ARG A 112 13.22 -8.62 -6.49
N LYS A 113 12.36 -7.78 -7.07
CA LYS A 113 11.27 -8.19 -7.99
C LYS A 113 11.69 -8.31 -9.46
N SER A 114 12.93 -7.95 -9.79
CA SER A 114 13.46 -7.96 -11.16
C SER A 114 13.55 -9.39 -11.72
N GLN A 115 12.82 -9.66 -12.80
CA GLN A 115 12.92 -10.90 -13.60
C GLN A 115 14.33 -11.00 -14.22
N GLY A 116 15.07 -12.06 -13.90
CA GLY A 116 16.43 -12.30 -14.43
C GLY A 116 17.53 -12.53 -13.39
N GLY A 117 17.19 -12.79 -12.12
CA GLY A 117 18.14 -12.85 -11.02
C GLY A 117 18.34 -11.46 -10.44
N GLY A 118 17.90 -11.25 -9.20
CA GLY A 118 17.92 -9.92 -8.57
C GLY A 118 19.31 -9.29 -8.63
N LYS A 119 19.37 -7.97 -8.80
CA LYS A 119 20.62 -7.19 -8.65
C LYS A 119 21.15 -7.18 -7.20
N LEU A 120 20.39 -7.79 -6.29
CA LEU A 120 20.72 -7.97 -4.89
C LEU A 120 21.38 -9.32 -4.72
N GLU A 121 22.55 -9.30 -4.08
CA GLU A 121 23.23 -10.53 -3.68
C GLU A 121 22.43 -11.25 -2.57
N PRO A 122 22.49 -12.60 -2.49
CA PRO A 122 21.80 -13.36 -1.44
C PRO A 122 22.11 -12.85 -0.01
N ASP A 123 23.38 -12.53 0.28
CA ASP A 123 23.81 -11.98 1.56
C ASP A 123 23.07 -10.67 1.92
N GLN A 124 22.80 -9.82 0.91
CA GLN A 124 22.12 -8.54 1.10
C GLN A 124 20.63 -8.73 1.39
N ILE A 125 20.02 -9.76 0.80
CA ILE A 125 18.64 -10.15 1.08
C ILE A 125 18.54 -10.67 2.50
N GLU A 126 19.46 -11.55 2.92
CA GLU A 126 19.49 -12.10 4.28
C GLU A 126 19.69 -11.00 5.34
N GLN A 127 20.59 -10.03 5.09
CA GLN A 127 20.76 -8.87 5.98
C GLN A 127 19.45 -8.08 6.16
N LEU A 128 18.76 -7.76 5.07
CA LEU A 128 17.48 -7.06 5.11
C LEU A 128 16.36 -7.91 5.73
N ASP A 129 16.33 -9.21 5.48
CA ASP A 129 15.36 -10.11 6.10
C ASP A 129 15.58 -10.22 7.61
N SER A 130 16.84 -10.30 8.06
CA SER A 130 17.20 -10.40 9.49
C SER A 130 16.76 -9.21 10.32
N MET A 131 16.70 -8.01 9.71
CA MET A 131 16.21 -6.80 10.35
C MET A 131 14.70 -6.59 10.17
N GLY A 132 13.99 -7.52 9.53
CA GLY A 132 12.56 -7.40 9.25
C GLY A 132 12.25 -6.28 8.25
N PHE A 133 13.02 -6.16 7.17
CA PHE A 133 12.79 -5.15 6.15
C PHE A 133 11.41 -5.32 5.47
N ALA A 134 10.63 -4.25 5.43
CA ALA A 134 9.32 -4.21 4.78
C ALA A 134 9.47 -4.23 3.26
N TRP A 135 9.60 -5.44 2.70
CA TRP A 135 9.66 -5.68 1.25
C TRP A 135 8.34 -5.36 0.54
N ASP A 136 7.23 -5.65 1.20
CA ASP A 136 5.88 -5.29 0.78
C ASP A 136 5.31 -4.27 1.78
N VAL A 137 5.46 -2.99 1.44
CA VAL A 137 4.97 -1.88 2.27
C VAL A 137 3.45 -1.89 2.40
N PRO A 138 2.65 -2.06 1.32
CA PRO A 138 1.20 -2.20 1.44
C PRO A 138 0.78 -3.28 2.43
N ARG A 139 1.41 -4.47 2.37
CA ARG A 139 1.12 -5.54 3.34
C ARG A 139 1.52 -5.16 4.76
N PHE A 140 2.65 -4.51 4.94
CA PHE A 140 3.12 -4.07 6.25
C PHE A 140 2.20 -3.01 6.89
N LEU A 141 1.74 -2.03 6.10
CA LEU A 141 0.90 -0.93 6.58
C LEU A 141 -0.58 -1.29 6.67
N TRP A 142 -0.99 -2.46 6.16
CA TRP A 142 -2.39 -2.84 6.04
C TRP A 142 -3.21 -2.60 7.31
N ASN A 143 -2.73 -3.09 8.46
CA ASN A 143 -3.46 -2.93 9.73
C ASN A 143 -3.60 -1.45 10.12
N SER A 144 -2.54 -0.66 9.98
CA SER A 144 -2.60 0.78 10.26
C SER A 144 -3.57 1.51 9.32
N ASP A 145 -3.52 1.19 8.03
CA ASP A 145 -4.38 1.80 7.02
C ASP A 145 -5.85 1.41 7.21
N PHE A 146 -6.10 0.15 7.58
CA PHE A 146 -7.43 -0.38 7.89
C PHE A 146 -8.04 0.31 9.12
N GLU A 147 -7.21 0.66 10.11
CA GLU A 147 -7.63 1.36 11.32
C GLU A 147 -8.19 2.75 10.99
N HIS A 148 -7.65 3.45 9.99
CA HIS A 148 -8.23 4.70 9.50
C HIS A 148 -9.63 4.50 8.91
N LEU A 149 -9.86 3.42 8.18
CA LEU A 149 -11.19 3.10 7.66
C LEU A 149 -12.17 2.77 8.79
N ARG A 150 -11.71 2.04 9.81
CA ARG A 150 -12.52 1.72 10.99
C ARG A 150 -12.92 2.98 11.76
N ALA A 151 -11.99 3.92 11.94
CA ALA A 151 -12.27 5.22 12.54
C ALA A 151 -13.30 6.01 11.71
N TYR A 152 -13.11 6.09 10.39
CA TYR A 152 -14.03 6.78 9.49
C TYR A 152 -15.46 6.22 9.57
N ARG A 153 -15.60 4.88 9.57
CA ARG A 153 -16.90 4.22 9.68
C ARG A 153 -17.59 4.55 11.01
N LYS A 154 -16.84 4.61 12.12
CA LYS A 154 -17.40 4.96 13.43
C LYS A 154 -18.01 6.37 13.43
N GLU A 155 -17.39 7.31 12.71
CA GLU A 155 -17.82 8.71 12.65
C GLU A 155 -18.96 8.94 11.62
N ASN A 156 -18.89 8.28 10.46
CA ASN A 156 -19.78 8.56 9.32
C ASN A 156 -20.84 7.48 9.07
N GLY A 157 -20.77 6.35 9.78
CA GLY A 157 -21.64 5.17 9.63
C GLY A 157 -21.34 4.33 8.38
N LEU A 158 -21.08 4.97 7.23
CA LEU A 158 -20.81 4.32 5.95
C LEU A 158 -19.32 4.28 5.60
N THR A 159 -18.90 3.28 4.83
CA THR A 159 -17.52 3.18 4.30
C THR A 159 -17.37 3.88 2.94
N THR A 160 -18.32 4.73 2.56
CA THR A 160 -18.30 5.48 1.30
C THR A 160 -17.45 6.73 1.50
N VAL A 161 -16.13 6.55 1.42
CA VAL A 161 -15.16 7.63 1.62
C VAL A 161 -15.01 8.48 0.36
N PRO A 162 -15.15 9.82 0.42
CA PRO A 162 -14.84 10.71 -0.69
C PRO A 162 -13.38 10.57 -1.14
N PHE A 163 -13.12 10.60 -2.44
CA PHE A 163 -11.77 10.39 -2.97
C PHE A 163 -10.72 11.35 -2.40
N ALA A 164 -11.09 12.61 -2.18
CA ALA A 164 -10.21 13.65 -1.63
C ALA A 164 -10.14 13.67 -0.09
N TYR A 165 -10.85 12.76 0.59
CA TYR A 165 -10.87 12.72 2.05
C TYR A 165 -9.50 12.34 2.62
N MET A 166 -9.11 13.08 3.65
CA MET A 166 -7.92 12.83 4.45
C MET A 166 -8.32 12.65 5.92
N SER A 167 -7.71 11.68 6.58
CA SER A 167 -7.80 11.49 8.02
C SER A 167 -7.14 12.66 8.76
N HIS A 168 -7.40 12.78 10.07
CA HIS A 168 -6.90 13.86 10.93
C HIS A 168 -5.36 13.97 10.97
N ASP A 169 -4.66 12.86 10.72
CA ASP A 169 -3.20 12.75 10.65
C ASP A 169 -2.64 12.98 9.22
N GLY A 170 -3.50 13.34 8.26
CA GLY A 170 -3.13 13.57 6.87
C GLY A 170 -3.12 12.31 6.00
N PHE A 171 -3.53 11.14 6.52
CA PHE A 171 -3.63 9.92 5.72
C PHE A 171 -4.71 10.03 4.63
N LYS A 172 -4.35 9.75 3.37
CA LYS A 172 -5.25 9.86 2.20
C LYS A 172 -6.20 8.66 2.10
N LEU A 173 -7.10 8.51 3.07
CA LEU A 173 -8.02 7.38 3.16
C LEU A 173 -8.89 7.23 1.90
N GLY A 174 -9.35 8.32 1.29
CA GLY A 174 -10.14 8.26 0.05
C GLY A 174 -9.40 7.61 -1.12
N PHE A 175 -8.10 7.88 -1.24
CA PHE A 175 -7.23 7.25 -2.23
C PHE A 175 -6.98 5.77 -1.90
N TRP A 176 -6.74 5.46 -0.62
CA TRP A 176 -6.52 4.09 -0.17
C TRP A 176 -7.74 3.20 -0.45
N VAL A 177 -8.95 3.65 -0.07
CA VAL A 177 -10.22 2.96 -0.36
C VAL A 177 -10.41 2.74 -1.86
N SER A 178 -10.10 3.74 -2.68
CA SER A 178 -10.15 3.59 -4.14
C SER A 178 -9.19 2.53 -4.65
N SER A 179 -7.97 2.47 -4.10
CA SER A 179 -6.97 1.46 -4.45
C SER A 179 -7.44 0.05 -4.13
N GLN A 180 -8.09 -0.16 -2.98
CA GLN A 180 -8.63 -1.49 -2.62
C GLN A 180 -9.73 -1.96 -3.57
N ARG A 181 -10.61 -1.05 -4.01
CA ARG A 181 -11.63 -1.36 -5.02
C ARG A 181 -11.02 -1.75 -6.37
N GLN A 182 -9.91 -1.12 -6.77
CA GLN A 182 -9.21 -1.49 -7.99
C GLN A 182 -8.52 -2.86 -7.83
N ALA A 183 -7.84 -3.09 -6.71
CA ALA A 183 -7.16 -4.34 -6.41
C ALA A 183 -8.12 -5.55 -6.40
N CYS A 184 -9.34 -5.40 -5.85
CA CYS A 184 -10.38 -6.43 -5.92
C CYS A 184 -10.82 -6.75 -7.35
N LYS A 185 -10.81 -5.76 -8.26
CA LYS A 185 -11.16 -5.93 -9.67
C LYS A 185 -9.98 -6.46 -10.51
N GLY A 186 -8.87 -6.83 -9.87
CA GLY A 186 -7.62 -7.20 -10.55
C GLY A 186 -7.00 -6.04 -11.32
N ARG A 187 -7.37 -4.79 -11.00
CA ARG A 187 -6.86 -3.57 -11.64
C ARG A 187 -5.84 -2.92 -10.73
N GLY A 188 -4.73 -2.47 -11.30
CA GLY A 188 -3.62 -1.91 -10.52
C GLY A 188 -2.61 -2.97 -10.06
N GLY A 189 -1.50 -2.52 -9.48
CA GLY A 189 -0.31 -3.35 -9.23
C GLY A 189 -0.37 -4.24 -7.98
N GLY A 190 -1.54 -4.60 -7.48
CA GLY A 190 -1.71 -5.39 -6.25
C GLY A 190 -2.97 -6.25 -6.25
N LYS A 191 -2.88 -7.42 -5.61
CA LYS A 191 -4.00 -8.33 -5.36
C LYS A 191 -4.32 -8.29 -3.87
N LEU A 192 -5.59 -8.20 -3.53
CA LEU A 192 -6.03 -8.35 -2.15
C LEU A 192 -5.98 -9.82 -1.74
N GLU A 193 -5.46 -10.07 -0.55
CA GLU A 193 -5.48 -11.39 0.07
C GLU A 193 -6.89 -11.71 0.59
N PRO A 194 -7.28 -12.99 0.66
CA PRO A 194 -8.60 -13.38 1.18
C PRO A 194 -8.91 -12.77 2.56
N ASP A 195 -7.96 -12.81 3.49
CA ASP A 195 -8.11 -12.25 4.84
C ASP A 195 -8.36 -10.73 4.83
N GLN A 196 -7.77 -10.02 3.87
CA GLN A 196 -7.96 -8.56 3.71
C GLN A 196 -9.36 -8.24 3.21
N ILE A 197 -9.89 -9.08 2.31
CA ILE A 197 -11.27 -8.98 1.81
C ILE A 197 -12.24 -9.23 2.97
N GLU A 198 -12.02 -10.28 3.76
CA GLU A 198 -12.86 -10.60 4.92
C GLU A 198 -12.88 -9.47 5.96
N GLN A 199 -11.73 -8.87 6.25
CA GLN A 199 -11.65 -7.71 7.14
C GLN A 199 -12.48 -6.53 6.62
N LEU A 200 -12.39 -6.22 5.33
CA LEU A 200 -13.21 -5.18 4.71
C LEU A 200 -14.70 -5.53 4.73
N ASP A 201 -15.06 -6.77 4.42
CA ASP A 201 -16.45 -7.24 4.42
C ASP A 201 -17.07 -7.18 5.81
N SER A 202 -16.34 -7.60 6.85
CA SER A 202 -16.77 -7.49 8.25
C SER A 202 -17.04 -6.04 8.68
N LEU A 203 -16.35 -5.09 8.04
CA LEU A 203 -16.54 -3.67 8.25
C LEU A 203 -17.71 -3.10 7.42
N GLY A 204 -18.42 -3.91 6.63
CA GLY A 204 -19.48 -3.44 5.75
C GLY A 204 -18.94 -2.60 4.59
N PHE A 205 -17.77 -2.95 4.06
CA PHE A 205 -17.12 -2.20 3.00
C PHE A 205 -17.93 -2.24 1.70
N VAL A 206 -18.36 -1.05 1.26
CA VAL A 206 -19.04 -0.88 -0.02
C VAL A 206 -18.04 -1.06 -1.16
N TRP A 207 -17.98 -2.22 -1.82
CA TRP A 207 -17.06 -2.47 -2.94
C TRP A 207 -17.38 -1.65 -4.20
N ASP A 208 -18.66 -1.50 -4.52
CA ASP A 208 -19.11 -0.69 -5.66
C ASP A 208 -19.97 0.50 -5.19
N ALA A 209 -19.33 1.66 -5.07
CA ALA A 209 -19.99 2.89 -4.64
C ALA A 209 -21.06 3.36 -5.64
N ARG A 210 -20.94 2.98 -6.93
CA ARG A 210 -21.94 3.37 -7.94
C ARG A 210 -23.19 2.52 -7.80
N LEU A 211 -23.01 1.20 -7.61
CA LEU A 211 -24.11 0.29 -7.35
C LEU A 211 -24.83 0.67 -6.05
N PHE A 212 -24.07 0.86 -4.96
CA PHE A 212 -24.64 1.28 -3.68
C PHE A 212 -25.41 2.62 -3.78
N ALA A 213 -24.87 3.61 -4.50
CA ALA A 213 -25.57 4.88 -4.71
C ALA A 213 -26.80 4.77 -5.64
N TRP A 214 -26.83 3.76 -6.51
CA TRP A 214 -28.03 3.41 -7.28
C TRP A 214 -29.08 2.81 -6.36
N ASP A 215 -28.74 1.76 -5.62
CA ASP A 215 -29.66 1.04 -4.73
C ASP A 215 -30.28 1.99 -3.70
N LYS A 216 -29.46 2.84 -3.07
CA LYS A 216 -29.95 3.88 -2.15
C LYS A 216 -30.91 4.86 -2.81
N GLY A 217 -30.57 5.38 -3.99
CA GLY A 217 -31.45 6.32 -4.67
C GLY A 217 -32.75 5.69 -5.17
N PHE A 218 -32.71 4.42 -5.54
CA PHE A 218 -33.88 3.65 -5.93
C PHE A 218 -34.80 3.35 -4.74
N GLU A 219 -34.23 2.98 -3.59
CA GLU A 219 -34.96 2.82 -2.31
C GLU A 219 -35.71 4.11 -1.95
N HIS A 220 -35.05 5.27 -2.02
CA HIS A 220 -35.71 6.56 -1.78
C HIS A 220 -36.79 6.89 -2.81
N LEU A 221 -36.62 6.48 -4.06
CA LEU A 221 -37.63 6.69 -5.10
C LEU A 221 -38.88 5.84 -4.84
N ILE A 222 -38.70 4.60 -4.38
CA ILE A 222 -39.81 3.73 -3.96
C ILE A 222 -40.56 4.36 -2.78
N ALA A 223 -39.83 4.81 -1.75
CA ALA A 223 -40.44 5.47 -0.60
C ALA A 223 -41.24 6.72 -1.01
N TYR A 224 -40.67 7.55 -1.89
CA TYR A 224 -41.36 8.72 -2.43
C TYR A 224 -42.64 8.35 -3.20
N GLN A 225 -42.60 7.29 -4.00
CA GLN A 225 -43.77 6.83 -4.74
C GLN A 225 -44.86 6.31 -3.81
N GLN A 226 -44.50 5.62 -2.73
CA GLN A 226 -45.46 5.15 -1.72
C GLN A 226 -46.13 6.30 -0.96
N GLU A 227 -45.42 7.41 -0.77
CA GLU A 227 -45.94 8.58 -0.06
C GLU A 227 -46.82 9.48 -0.95
N HIS A 228 -46.44 9.66 -2.21
CA HIS A 228 -47.06 10.65 -3.11
C HIS A 228 -47.87 10.04 -4.25
N ASP A 229 -48.01 8.71 -4.29
CA ASP A 229 -48.67 7.94 -5.36
C ASP A 229 -48.12 8.19 -6.77
N HIS A 230 -46.95 8.82 -6.88
CA HIS A 230 -46.31 9.12 -8.16
C HIS A 230 -44.77 9.22 -8.03
N ALA A 231 -44.06 8.92 -9.11
CA ALA A 231 -42.59 9.03 -9.16
C ALA A 231 -42.08 10.39 -9.70
N ASN A 232 -42.92 11.43 -9.71
CA ASN A 232 -42.53 12.75 -10.20
C ASN A 232 -41.84 13.60 -9.12
N VAL A 233 -40.57 13.30 -8.87
CA VAL A 233 -39.78 13.98 -7.83
C VAL A 233 -39.36 15.40 -8.27
N PRO A 234 -39.64 16.45 -7.47
CA PRO A 234 -39.12 17.80 -7.68
C PRO A 234 -37.58 17.82 -7.68
N ARG A 235 -36.98 18.67 -8.52
CA ARG A 235 -35.51 18.71 -8.71
C ARG A 235 -34.72 18.99 -7.43
N LEU A 236 -35.29 19.76 -6.51
CA LEU A 236 -34.66 20.16 -5.25
C LEU A 236 -35.14 19.32 -4.04
N TYR A 237 -36.00 18.33 -4.28
CA TYR A 237 -36.52 17.48 -3.21
C TYR A 237 -35.38 16.72 -2.51
N THR A 238 -35.47 16.71 -1.19
CA THR A 238 -34.56 16.03 -0.27
C THR A 238 -35.43 15.19 0.67
N SER A 239 -35.13 13.90 0.76
CA SER A 239 -35.80 12.96 1.66
C SER A 239 -35.57 13.34 3.14
N ASP A 240 -36.36 12.78 4.05
CA ASP A 240 -36.29 13.08 5.48
C ASP A 240 -34.92 12.79 6.13
N ASP A 241 -34.17 11.85 5.58
CA ASP A 241 -32.81 11.50 6.01
C ASP A 241 -31.72 12.40 5.38
N GLY A 242 -32.11 13.43 4.63
CA GLY A 242 -31.20 14.34 3.95
C GLY A 242 -30.73 13.88 2.57
N PHE A 243 -31.24 12.75 2.05
CA PHE A 243 -30.88 12.28 0.72
C PHE A 243 -31.46 13.18 -0.39
N LYS A 244 -30.61 13.70 -1.28
CA LYS A 244 -31.01 14.62 -2.37
C LYS A 244 -31.63 13.87 -3.56
N LEU A 245 -32.78 13.22 -3.35
CA LEU A 245 -33.46 12.40 -4.34
C LEU A 245 -33.76 13.15 -5.65
N GLY A 246 -34.15 14.43 -5.58
CA GLY A 246 -34.39 15.24 -6.77
C GLY A 246 -33.17 15.38 -7.69
N ARG A 247 -31.96 15.48 -7.09
CA ARG A 247 -30.69 15.53 -7.83
C ARG A 247 -30.32 14.16 -8.41
N TRP A 248 -30.61 13.09 -7.68
CA TRP A 248 -30.40 11.72 -8.15
C TRP A 248 -31.27 11.42 -9.37
N VAL A 249 -32.58 11.69 -9.28
CA VAL A 249 -33.55 11.56 -10.39
C VAL A 249 -33.13 12.35 -11.62
N TYR A 250 -32.69 13.61 -11.43
CA TYR A 250 -32.18 14.43 -12.53
C TYR A 250 -30.98 13.78 -13.21
N THR A 251 -30.06 13.20 -12.44
CA THR A 251 -28.87 12.51 -12.96
C THR A 251 -29.28 11.32 -13.84
N GLN A 252 -30.27 10.53 -13.43
CA GLN A 252 -30.75 9.39 -14.23
C GLN A 252 -31.40 9.86 -15.55
N ARG A 253 -32.22 10.92 -15.50
CA ARG A 253 -32.81 11.54 -16.70
C ARG A 253 -31.74 12.02 -17.70
N THR A 254 -30.66 12.63 -17.21
CA THR A 254 -29.54 13.05 -18.09
C THR A 254 -28.74 11.85 -18.64
N ALA A 255 -28.54 10.80 -17.83
CA ALA A 255 -27.81 9.61 -18.23
C ALA A 255 -28.54 8.79 -19.32
N ARG A 256 -29.89 8.74 -19.29
CA ARG A 256 -30.69 8.13 -20.37
C ARG A 256 -30.53 8.88 -21.69
N LYS A 257 -30.36 10.21 -21.67
CA LYS A 257 -30.13 11.04 -22.85
C LYS A 257 -28.68 11.02 -23.36
N GLY A 258 -27.79 10.28 -22.71
CA GLY A 258 -26.36 10.27 -23.01
C GLY A 258 -25.64 11.59 -22.68
N GLN A 259 -26.27 12.46 -21.90
CA GLN A 259 -25.68 13.75 -21.51
C GLN A 259 -24.73 13.58 -20.32
N GLY A 260 -23.59 14.27 -20.34
CA GLY A 260 -22.64 14.27 -19.22
C GLY A 260 -21.74 13.03 -19.13
N GLY A 261 -21.56 12.30 -20.24
CA GLY A 261 -20.57 11.21 -20.35
C GLY A 261 -20.93 9.93 -19.56
N ARG A 262 -22.15 9.82 -19.04
CA ARG A 262 -22.67 8.64 -18.33
C ARG A 262 -23.82 8.05 -19.13
N LYS A 263 -23.78 6.74 -19.36
CA LYS A 263 -24.85 5.97 -19.99
C LYS A 263 -25.52 5.11 -18.92
N LEU A 264 -26.84 5.16 -18.86
CA LEU A 264 -27.61 4.30 -17.97
C LEU A 264 -27.67 2.88 -18.57
N GLU A 265 -27.48 1.88 -17.72
CA GLU A 265 -27.57 0.47 -18.12
C GLU A 265 -29.04 0.09 -18.45
N PRO A 266 -29.28 -0.81 -19.41
CA PRO A 266 -30.64 -1.23 -19.79
C PRO A 266 -31.47 -1.72 -18.60
N ASP A 267 -30.90 -2.56 -17.74
CA ASP A 267 -31.58 -3.13 -16.57
C ASP A 267 -32.07 -2.04 -15.60
N LYS A 268 -31.28 -0.97 -15.46
CA LYS A 268 -31.63 0.20 -14.63
C LYS A 268 -32.74 1.04 -15.24
N ILE A 269 -32.84 1.05 -16.57
CA ILE A 269 -33.96 1.69 -17.27
C ILE A 269 -35.23 0.87 -17.04
N GLU A 270 -35.16 -0.45 -17.18
CA GLU A 270 -36.28 -1.36 -16.96
C GLU A 270 -36.80 -1.29 -15.51
N GLN A 271 -35.91 -1.23 -14.51
CA GLN A 271 -36.30 -1.02 -13.11
C GLN A 271 -37.08 0.28 -12.86
N LEU A 272 -36.72 1.36 -13.54
CA LEU A 272 -37.43 2.63 -13.45
C LEU A 272 -38.73 2.62 -14.27
N ASP A 273 -38.72 1.99 -15.44
CA ASP A 273 -39.91 1.88 -16.29
C ASP A 273 -41.00 1.02 -15.62
N SER A 274 -40.63 -0.05 -14.91
CA SER A 274 -41.57 -0.95 -14.22
C SER A 274 -42.32 -0.28 -13.07
N MET A 275 -41.73 0.74 -12.44
CA MET A 275 -42.38 1.54 -11.41
C MET A 275 -43.14 2.76 -11.97
N GLY A 276 -43.26 2.89 -13.29
CA GLY A 276 -43.96 4.02 -13.92
C GLY A 276 -43.21 5.35 -13.84
N PHE A 277 -41.86 5.32 -13.80
CA PHE A 277 -41.05 6.52 -13.67
C PHE A 277 -41.18 7.46 -14.89
N VAL A 278 -41.49 8.72 -14.63
CA VAL A 278 -41.63 9.73 -15.69
C VAL A 278 -40.27 10.35 -16.04
N TRP A 279 -39.76 9.98 -17.21
CA TRP A 279 -38.49 10.48 -17.75
C TRP A 279 -38.52 11.94 -18.21
N SER A 280 -39.70 12.41 -18.65
CA SER A 280 -39.92 13.75 -19.19
C SER A 280 -41.17 14.38 -18.57
N PRO A 281 -41.07 14.98 -17.37
CA PRO A 281 -42.22 15.59 -16.70
C PRO A 281 -42.81 16.80 -17.42
N ARG A 282 -42.17 17.32 -18.49
CA ARG A 282 -42.68 18.42 -19.32
C ARG A 282 -43.70 17.99 -20.39
N CYS A 283 -44.02 16.70 -20.52
CA CYS A 283 -44.89 16.20 -21.59
C CYS A 283 -46.26 15.67 -21.12
N HIS A 284 -46.67 15.90 -19.86
CA HIS A 284 -48.05 15.62 -19.48
C HIS A 284 -48.95 16.76 -19.94
N LYS A 285 -49.56 16.62 -21.13
CA LYS A 285 -50.81 17.31 -21.39
C LYS A 285 -51.84 16.75 -20.41
N PRO A 286 -52.62 17.59 -19.70
CA PRO A 286 -53.80 17.07 -19.03
C PRO A 286 -54.69 16.44 -20.11
N LEU A 287 -55.22 15.25 -19.84
CA LEU A 287 -56.32 14.70 -20.62
C LEU A 287 -57.45 15.72 -20.51
N SER A 288 -57.69 16.46 -21.59
CA SER A 288 -58.89 17.25 -21.75
C SER A 288 -60.05 16.27 -21.88
N GLU A 289 -60.98 16.33 -20.91
CA GLU A 289 -62.34 15.77 -21.02
C GLU A 289 -63.08 16.32 -22.24
#